data_AF-A0A9P7ANM6-F1
#
_entry.id   AF-A0A9P7ANM6-F1
#
_cell.length_a   1.000
_cell.length_b   1.000
_cell.length_c   1.000
_cell.angle_alpha   90.00
_cell.angle_beta   90.00
_cell.angle_gamma   90.00
#
_symmetry.space_group_name_H-M   'P 1'
#
loop_
_entity.id
_entity.type
_entity.pdbx_description
1 polymer ?
#
loop_
_entity_poly.entity_id
_entity_poly.type
_entity_poly.pdbx_seq_one_letter_code
_entity_poly.pdbx_strand_id
1 'polypeptide(L)'
;MQARIDADFKSVDLAVGGPSTAFAFCNTHKLEKCKQCNVDFTALNRVSKILVTNPTLRCPPPPTVVQQKLSQAVANMKDEGNNLYKLKKTREALSKYNMAASIAVQRPAWESAAILREELSTVVSNRSAALLDLGDYLGALVDAETVISVRRQWPKGHFRKAKALVALGRIEEAKDAISLGLQFEPNNTVSHSHAQVDLCLTSCFRSSADTCLS
;
A
#
# COMPACT_ATOMS: atom_id res chain seq x y z
N MET A 1 -39.95 12.53 -5.44
CA MET A 1 -38.47 12.51 -5.46
C MET A 1 -37.92 13.51 -4.46
N GLN A 2 -38.32 14.79 -4.51
CA GLN A 2 -37.92 15.83 -3.54
C GLN A 2 -38.23 15.47 -2.08
N ALA A 3 -39.46 15.03 -1.77
CA ALA A 3 -39.86 14.64 -0.42
C ALA A 3 -39.06 13.44 0.18
N ARG A 4 -38.42 12.62 -0.66
CA ARG A 4 -37.52 11.55 -0.21
C ARG A 4 -36.10 12.07 0.06
N ILE A 5 -35.64 13.02 -0.75
CA ILE A 5 -34.33 13.68 -0.57
C ILE A 5 -34.35 14.46 0.76
N ASP A 6 -35.42 15.20 1.03
CA ASP A 6 -35.53 16.03 2.23
C ASP A 6 -35.69 15.20 3.52
N ALA A 7 -36.27 13.99 3.43
CA ALA A 7 -36.42 13.08 4.57
C ALA A 7 -35.08 12.46 5.01
N ASP A 8 -34.16 12.23 4.08
CA ASP A 8 -32.86 11.59 4.34
C ASP A 8 -31.69 12.59 4.45
N PHE A 9 -31.91 13.85 4.09
CA PHE A 9 -30.88 14.88 4.14
C PHE A 9 -30.49 15.23 5.57
N LYS A 10 -29.20 15.11 5.88
CA LYS A 10 -28.61 15.56 7.15
C LYS A 10 -27.71 16.76 6.87
N SER A 11 -28.12 17.93 7.34
CA SER A 11 -27.29 19.14 7.23
C SER A 11 -26.01 18.97 8.03
N VAL A 12 -24.88 19.37 7.44
CA VAL A 12 -23.57 19.39 8.10
C VAL A 12 -23.12 20.84 8.21
N ASP A 13 -22.84 21.29 9.43
CA ASP A 13 -22.31 22.63 9.67
C ASP A 13 -20.82 22.69 9.29
N LEU A 14 -20.53 23.36 8.18
CA LEU A 14 -19.19 23.49 7.61
C LEU A 14 -18.88 24.94 7.29
N ALA A 15 -17.58 25.25 7.32
CA ALA A 15 -17.05 26.50 6.81
C ALA A 15 -16.00 26.21 5.73
N VAL A 16 -15.87 27.14 4.78
CA VAL A 16 -14.97 27.01 3.64
C VAL A 16 -13.89 28.09 3.74
N GLY A 17 -12.65 27.73 3.44
CA GLY A 17 -11.53 28.65 3.36
C GLY A 17 -11.65 29.62 2.20
N GLY A 18 -10.76 30.62 2.16
CA GLY A 18 -10.74 31.61 1.09
C GLY A 18 -10.42 31.01 -0.29
N PRO A 19 -10.54 31.82 -1.37
CA PRO A 19 -10.42 31.37 -2.76
C PRO A 19 -9.11 30.67 -3.10
N SER A 20 -8.04 30.98 -2.37
CA SER A 20 -6.70 30.41 -2.56
C SER A 20 -6.50 29.04 -1.92
N THR A 21 -7.32 28.66 -0.94
CA THR A 21 -7.14 27.42 -0.16
C THR A 21 -8.27 26.42 -0.38
N ALA A 22 -9.51 26.90 -0.61
CA ALA A 22 -10.69 26.10 -0.92
C ALA A 22 -10.87 24.84 -0.04
N PHE A 23 -10.47 24.90 1.23
CA PHE A 23 -10.61 23.80 2.18
C PHE A 23 -11.92 23.90 2.95
N ALA A 24 -12.58 22.76 3.16
CA ALA A 24 -13.69 22.63 4.07
C ALA A 24 -13.19 22.22 5.46
N PHE A 25 -13.79 22.81 6.48
CA PHE A 25 -13.54 22.51 7.88
C PHE A 25 -14.85 22.59 8.66
N CYS A 26 -14.92 21.91 9.81
CA CYS A 26 -16.05 22.07 10.72
C CYS A 26 -16.13 23.53 11.18
N ASN A 27 -17.35 24.05 11.27
CA ASN A 27 -17.54 25.46 11.58
C ASN A 27 -17.06 25.82 12.99
N THR A 28 -17.33 24.98 13.99
CA THR A 28 -17.00 25.23 15.40
C THR A 28 -15.49 25.13 15.68
N HIS A 29 -14.83 24.06 15.25
CA HIS A 29 -13.44 23.77 15.63
C HIS A 29 -12.41 24.10 14.55
N LYS A 30 -12.85 24.46 13.33
CA LYS A 30 -11.98 24.75 12.19
C LYS A 30 -11.00 23.61 11.83
N LEU A 31 -11.41 22.37 12.11
CA LEU A 31 -10.67 21.15 11.79
C LEU A 31 -11.24 20.50 10.52
N GLU A 32 -10.36 19.97 9.67
CA GLU A 32 -10.77 19.14 8.51
C GLU A 32 -11.37 17.79 8.95
N LYS A 33 -10.85 17.21 10.04
CA LYS A 33 -11.35 15.97 10.64
C LYS A 33 -11.66 16.25 12.11
N CYS A 34 -12.94 16.19 12.46
CA CYS A 34 -13.40 16.52 13.80
C CYS A 34 -14.23 15.38 14.37
N LYS A 35 -13.71 14.74 15.43
CA LYS A 35 -14.45 13.69 16.16
C LYS A 35 -15.68 14.23 16.89
N GLN A 36 -15.61 15.46 17.39
CA GLN A 36 -16.70 16.09 18.16
C GLN A 36 -17.90 16.44 17.25
N CYS A 37 -17.65 16.95 16.05
CA CYS A 37 -18.69 17.23 15.06
C CYS A 37 -19.05 16.01 14.20
N ASN A 38 -18.33 14.89 14.36
CA ASN A 38 -18.43 13.69 13.52
C ASN A 38 -18.34 13.98 12.01
N VAL A 39 -17.34 14.77 11.60
CA VAL A 39 -17.09 15.13 10.19
C VAL A 39 -15.66 14.79 9.76
N ASP A 40 -15.51 14.41 8.49
CA ASP A 40 -14.23 14.15 7.85
C ASP A 40 -14.22 14.71 6.42
N PHE A 41 -13.59 15.88 6.26
CA PHE A 41 -13.44 16.57 4.97
C PHE A 41 -12.13 16.20 4.26
N THR A 42 -11.34 15.25 4.76
CA THR A 42 -10.01 14.93 4.21
C THR A 42 -10.07 14.58 2.72
N ALA A 43 -11.03 13.76 2.31
CA ALA A 43 -11.21 13.37 0.92
C ALA A 43 -11.64 14.56 0.03
N LEU A 44 -12.58 15.38 0.53
CA LEU A 44 -13.05 16.58 -0.16
C LEU A 44 -11.91 17.59 -0.36
N ASN A 45 -11.15 17.86 0.70
CA ASN A 45 -10.01 18.76 0.68
C ASN A 45 -8.91 18.29 -0.27
N ARG A 46 -8.68 16.98 -0.35
CA ARG A 46 -7.74 16.39 -1.31
C ARG A 46 -8.17 16.65 -2.76
N VAL A 47 -9.44 16.44 -3.09
CA VAL A 47 -9.96 16.72 -4.44
C VAL A 47 -9.92 18.22 -4.73
N SER A 48 -10.37 19.05 -3.80
CA SER A 48 -10.34 20.51 -3.93
C SER A 48 -8.93 21.03 -4.24
N LYS A 49 -7.92 20.57 -3.50
CA LYS A 49 -6.51 20.93 -3.76
C LYS A 49 -6.06 20.56 -5.17
N ILE A 50 -6.45 19.39 -5.69
CA ILE A 50 -6.09 18.98 -7.05
C ILE A 50 -6.76 19.90 -8.08
N LEU A 51 -8.04 20.24 -7.89
CA LEU A 51 -8.77 21.14 -8.80
C LEU A 51 -8.21 22.57 -8.78
N VAL A 52 -7.89 23.11 -7.60
CA VAL A 52 -7.27 24.44 -7.46
C VAL A 52 -5.89 24.49 -8.13
N THR A 53 -5.12 23.42 -8.00
CA THR A 53 -3.78 23.32 -8.61
C THR A 53 -3.84 23.13 -10.14
N ASN A 54 -4.98 22.69 -10.67
CA ASN A 54 -5.20 22.44 -12.10
C ASN A 54 -6.46 23.16 -12.60
N PRO A 55 -6.42 24.49 -12.82
CA PRO A 55 -7.61 25.29 -13.17
C PRO A 55 -8.33 24.86 -14.46
N THR A 56 -7.63 24.14 -15.36
CA THR A 56 -8.20 23.59 -16.59
C THR A 56 -9.05 22.34 -16.32
N LEU A 57 -8.84 21.66 -15.20
CA LEU A 57 -9.56 20.45 -14.80
C LEU A 57 -10.86 20.84 -14.08
N ARG A 58 -11.94 21.01 -14.84
CA ARG A 58 -13.27 21.35 -14.28
C ARG A 58 -14.00 20.19 -13.64
N CYS A 59 -13.74 18.98 -14.12
CA CYS A 59 -14.27 17.74 -13.57
C CYS A 59 -13.20 16.64 -13.65
N PRO A 60 -13.24 15.65 -12.75
CA PRO A 60 -12.37 14.48 -12.86
C PRO A 60 -12.50 13.82 -14.24
N PRO A 61 -11.39 13.49 -14.92
CA PRO A 61 -11.43 12.78 -16.17
C PRO A 61 -11.94 11.34 -15.97
N PRO A 62 -12.39 10.66 -17.03
CA PRO A 62 -12.76 9.25 -16.96
C PRO A 62 -11.61 8.38 -16.43
N PRO A 63 -11.89 7.29 -15.69
CA PRO A 63 -10.86 6.42 -15.10
C PRO A 63 -9.89 5.75 -16.08
N THR A 64 -10.23 5.76 -17.37
CA THR A 64 -9.41 5.26 -18.47
C THR A 64 -8.23 6.18 -18.79
N VAL A 65 -8.30 7.47 -18.43
CA VAL A 65 -7.23 8.44 -18.65
C VAL A 65 -6.23 8.34 -17.50
N VAL A 66 -5.17 7.58 -17.72
CA VAL A 66 -4.13 7.33 -16.72
C VAL A 66 -2.94 8.26 -16.92
N GLN A 67 -2.45 8.86 -15.84
CA GLN A 67 -1.21 9.63 -15.87
C GLN A 67 0.03 8.73 -16.00
N GLN A 68 0.51 8.54 -17.23
CA GLN A 68 1.69 7.72 -17.52
C GLN A 68 2.96 8.20 -16.78
N LYS A 69 3.13 9.53 -16.62
CA LYS A 69 4.27 10.11 -15.90
C LYS A 69 4.37 9.66 -14.46
N LEU A 70 3.22 9.50 -13.78
CA LEU A 70 3.19 9.05 -12.38
C LEU A 70 3.62 7.59 -12.29
N SER A 71 3.10 6.72 -13.15
CA SER A 71 3.50 5.31 -13.23
C SER A 71 4.99 5.15 -13.55
N GLN A 72 5.53 5.98 -14.46
CA GLN A 72 6.96 5.99 -14.76
C GLN A 72 7.79 6.42 -13.54
N ALA A 73 7.36 7.44 -12.80
CA ALA A 73 8.06 7.89 -11.60
C ALA A 73 8.09 6.81 -10.51
N VAL A 74 6.98 6.10 -10.29
CA VAL A 74 6.92 4.95 -9.36
C VAL A 74 7.86 3.83 -9.82
N ALA A 75 7.82 3.48 -11.11
CA ALA A 75 8.68 2.46 -11.69
C ALA A 75 10.17 2.81 -11.53
N ASN A 76 10.55 4.04 -11.88
CA ASN A 76 11.94 4.52 -11.78
C ASN A 76 12.46 4.43 -10.33
N MET A 77 11.70 4.96 -9.36
CA MET A 77 12.11 4.91 -7.94
C MET A 77 12.21 3.48 -7.42
N LYS A 78 11.28 2.61 -7.82
CA LYS A 78 11.32 1.18 -7.49
C LYS A 78 12.54 0.50 -8.11
N ASP A 79 12.87 0.78 -9.36
CA ASP A 79 13.99 0.17 -10.06
C ASP A 79 15.35 0.67 -9.54
N GLU A 80 15.45 1.95 -9.17
CA GLU A 80 16.59 2.48 -8.40
C GLU A 80 16.76 1.75 -7.07
N GLY A 81 15.66 1.55 -6.32
CA GLY A 81 15.66 0.77 -5.09
C GLY A 81 16.13 -0.68 -5.32
N ASN A 82 15.65 -1.32 -6.40
CA ASN A 82 16.06 -2.67 -6.78
C ASN A 82 17.56 -2.75 -7.09
N ASN A 83 18.11 -1.75 -7.78
CA ASN A 83 19.54 -1.69 -8.10
C ASN A 83 20.38 -1.54 -6.83
N LEU A 84 20.00 -0.63 -5.92
CA LEU A 84 20.68 -0.46 -4.64
C LEU A 84 20.60 -1.72 -3.77
N TYR A 85 19.45 -2.40 -3.78
CA TYR A 85 19.25 -3.64 -3.06
C TYR A 85 20.16 -4.77 -3.58
N LYS A 86 20.32 -4.89 -4.91
CA LYS A 86 21.29 -5.81 -5.52
C LYS A 86 22.74 -5.49 -5.11
N LEU A 87 23.07 -4.21 -4.95
CA LEU A 87 24.36 -3.73 -4.47
C LEU A 87 24.55 -3.87 -2.95
N LYS A 88 23.64 -4.54 -2.24
CA LYS A 88 23.64 -4.70 -0.77
C LYS A 88 23.55 -3.39 0.02
N LYS A 89 23.20 -2.28 -0.64
CA LYS A 89 22.92 -0.98 0.00
C LYS A 89 21.47 -0.92 0.47
N THR A 90 21.12 -1.80 1.41
CA THR A 90 19.73 -2.05 1.79
C THR A 90 19.03 -0.82 2.41
N ARG A 91 19.75 -0.02 3.20
CA ARG A 91 19.20 1.21 3.81
C ARG A 91 18.87 2.29 2.78
N GLU A 92 19.72 2.46 1.76
CA GLU A 92 19.45 3.39 0.66
C GLU A 92 18.28 2.88 -0.21
N ALA A 93 18.23 1.57 -0.47
CA ALA A 93 17.11 0.94 -1.18
C ALA A 93 15.78 1.15 -0.45
N LEU A 94 15.75 1.01 0.88
CA LEU A 94 14.58 1.27 1.71
C LEU A 94 14.05 2.70 1.52
N SER A 95 14.94 3.69 1.49
CA SER A 95 14.58 5.08 1.23
C SER A 95 13.90 5.25 -0.14
N LYS A 96 14.44 4.60 -1.18
CA LYS A 96 13.85 4.63 -2.53
C LYS A 96 12.50 3.94 -2.60
N TYR A 97 12.31 2.81 -1.92
CA TYR A 97 11.00 2.16 -1.84
C TYR A 97 9.97 3.02 -1.09
N ASN A 98 10.37 3.73 -0.03
CA ASN A 98 9.49 4.68 0.66
C ASN A 98 9.05 5.82 -0.26
N MET A 99 9.98 6.38 -1.05
CA MET A 99 9.64 7.39 -2.06
C MET A 99 8.68 6.84 -3.12
N ALA A 100 8.95 5.66 -3.66
CA ALA A 100 8.07 5.00 -4.65
C ALA A 100 6.65 4.76 -4.09
N ALA A 101 6.53 4.32 -2.84
CA ALA A 101 5.23 4.10 -2.19
C ALA A 101 4.48 5.43 -1.97
N SER A 102 5.19 6.48 -1.53
CA SER A 102 4.64 7.83 -1.36
C SER A 102 4.10 8.41 -2.67
N ILE A 103 4.82 8.20 -3.78
CA ILE A 103 4.36 8.63 -5.11
C ILE A 103 3.13 7.82 -5.54
N ALA A 104 3.13 6.50 -5.34
CA ALA A 104 2.01 5.64 -5.73
C ALA A 104 0.70 6.07 -5.04
N VAL A 105 0.72 6.35 -3.73
CA VAL A 105 -0.49 6.75 -2.98
C VAL A 105 -1.01 8.14 -3.33
N GLN A 106 -0.24 8.96 -4.06
CA GLN A 106 -0.68 10.27 -4.55
C GLN A 106 -1.60 10.18 -5.77
N ARG A 107 -1.75 8.99 -6.37
CA ARG A 107 -2.62 8.77 -7.52
C ARG A 107 -4.03 9.33 -7.28
N PRO A 108 -4.61 10.08 -8.24
CA PRO A 108 -5.94 10.66 -8.06
C PRO A 108 -7.02 9.60 -7.86
N ALA A 109 -8.06 9.94 -7.09
CA ALA A 109 -9.12 9.00 -6.72
C ALA A 109 -9.99 8.53 -7.90
N TRP A 110 -9.99 9.26 -9.02
CA TRP A 110 -10.74 8.89 -10.22
C TRP A 110 -9.99 7.91 -11.14
N GLU A 111 -8.69 7.70 -10.95
CA GLU A 111 -7.96 6.71 -11.74
C GLU A 111 -8.28 5.29 -11.26
N SER A 112 -8.07 4.31 -12.14
CA SER A 112 -8.31 2.90 -11.80
C SER A 112 -7.52 2.47 -10.56
N ALA A 113 -8.24 2.06 -9.52
CA ALA A 113 -7.66 1.49 -8.31
C ALA A 113 -6.84 0.22 -8.58
N ALA A 114 -7.03 -0.46 -9.73
CA ALA A 114 -6.21 -1.60 -10.11
C ALA A 114 -4.73 -1.21 -10.28
N ILE A 115 -4.47 -0.06 -10.88
CA ILE A 115 -3.12 0.44 -11.15
C ILE A 115 -2.41 0.74 -9.83
N LEU A 116 -3.08 1.48 -8.94
CA LEU A 116 -2.56 1.75 -7.59
C LEU A 116 -2.25 0.45 -6.85
N ARG A 117 -3.20 -0.50 -6.84
CA ARG A 117 -3.03 -1.79 -6.15
C ARG A 117 -1.83 -2.55 -6.69
N GLU A 118 -1.63 -2.56 -8.01
CA GLU A 118 -0.50 -3.23 -8.64
C GLU A 118 0.83 -2.60 -8.27
N GLU A 119 0.98 -1.29 -8.50
CA GLU A 119 2.20 -0.55 -8.23
C GLU A 119 2.57 -0.61 -6.74
N LEU A 120 1.63 -0.27 -5.85
CA LEU A 120 1.86 -0.22 -4.42
C LEU A 120 2.26 -1.59 -3.87
N SER A 121 1.57 -2.66 -4.28
CA SER A 121 1.89 -4.01 -3.80
C SER A 121 3.30 -4.45 -4.19
N THR A 122 3.75 -4.14 -5.40
CA THR A 122 5.11 -4.50 -5.83
C THR A 122 6.19 -3.75 -5.05
N VAL A 123 5.99 -2.45 -4.83
CA VAL A 123 6.92 -1.60 -4.07
C VAL A 123 6.97 -2.04 -2.61
N VAL A 124 5.83 -2.18 -1.95
CA VAL A 124 5.76 -2.55 -0.52
C VAL A 124 6.26 -3.98 -0.28
N SER A 125 6.04 -4.91 -1.23
CA SER A 125 6.66 -6.24 -1.16
C SER A 125 8.20 -6.19 -1.22
N ASN A 126 8.78 -5.30 -2.03
CA ASN A 126 10.23 -5.13 -2.08
C ASN A 126 10.76 -4.41 -0.84
N ARG A 127 9.97 -3.46 -0.30
CA ARG A 127 10.26 -2.82 0.99
C ARG A 127 10.29 -3.82 2.13
N SER A 128 9.30 -4.72 2.21
CA SER A 128 9.25 -5.83 3.18
C SER A 128 10.53 -6.67 3.13
N ALA A 129 11.03 -6.98 1.92
CA ALA A 129 12.29 -7.71 1.75
C ALA A 129 13.49 -6.94 2.31
N ALA A 130 13.58 -5.64 2.02
CA ALA A 130 14.65 -4.79 2.52
C ALA A 130 14.62 -4.61 4.04
N LEU A 131 13.43 -4.53 4.64
CA LEU A 131 13.27 -4.47 6.10
C LEU A 131 13.72 -5.77 6.76
N LEU A 132 13.37 -6.91 6.16
CA LEU A 132 13.80 -8.23 6.65
C LEU A 132 15.33 -8.37 6.64
N ASP A 133 16.00 -7.94 5.57
CA ASP A 133 17.46 -7.92 5.47
C ASP A 133 18.14 -6.95 6.46
N LEU A 134 17.41 -5.93 6.93
CA LEU A 134 17.88 -4.99 7.95
C LEU A 134 17.58 -5.45 9.38
N GLY A 135 16.93 -6.61 9.56
CA GLY A 135 16.54 -7.13 10.87
C GLY A 135 15.22 -6.57 11.41
N ASP A 136 14.52 -5.69 10.68
CA ASP A 136 13.21 -5.18 11.07
C ASP A 136 12.10 -6.14 10.63
N TYR A 137 11.98 -7.24 11.36
CA TYR A 137 11.04 -8.31 11.03
C TYR A 137 9.58 -7.91 11.27
N LEU A 138 9.31 -7.04 12.25
CA LEU A 138 7.97 -6.51 12.50
C LEU A 138 7.54 -5.55 11.38
N GLY A 139 8.40 -4.63 10.96
CA GLY A 139 8.16 -3.78 9.80
C GLY A 139 7.94 -4.59 8.52
N ALA A 140 8.75 -5.63 8.31
CA ALA A 140 8.58 -6.54 7.18
C ALA A 140 7.23 -7.27 7.20
N LEU A 141 6.75 -7.68 8.38
CA LEU A 141 5.44 -8.32 8.55
C LEU A 141 4.29 -7.34 8.26
N VAL A 142 4.36 -6.12 8.78
CA VAL A 142 3.36 -5.07 8.53
C VAL A 142 3.25 -4.76 7.04
N ASP A 143 4.39 -4.66 6.35
CA ASP A 143 4.40 -4.46 4.90
C ASP A 143 3.77 -5.63 4.15
N ALA A 144 4.08 -6.87 4.55
CA ALA A 144 3.50 -8.05 3.93
C ALA A 144 1.97 -8.13 4.13
N GLU A 145 1.47 -7.80 5.32
CA GLU A 145 0.04 -7.74 5.59
C GLU A 145 -0.65 -6.63 4.79
N THR A 146 0.01 -5.48 4.65
CA THR A 146 -0.46 -4.38 3.78
C THR A 146 -0.57 -4.84 2.32
N VAL A 147 0.41 -5.59 1.83
CA VAL A 147 0.34 -6.15 0.46
C VAL A 147 -0.84 -7.11 0.32
N ILE A 148 -1.10 -7.97 1.32
CA ILE A 148 -2.23 -8.92 1.29
C ILE A 148 -3.57 -8.19 1.36
N SER A 149 -3.69 -7.11 2.14
CA SER A 149 -4.93 -6.32 2.20
C SER A 149 -5.21 -5.60 0.88
N VAL A 150 -4.16 -5.19 0.15
CA VAL A 150 -4.27 -4.50 -1.15
C VAL A 150 -4.49 -5.50 -2.30
N ARG A 151 -3.77 -6.63 -2.32
CA ARG A 151 -3.84 -7.69 -3.34
C ARG A 151 -3.83 -9.08 -2.71
N ARG A 152 -4.98 -9.49 -2.15
CA ARG A 152 -5.14 -10.79 -1.47
C ARG A 152 -4.75 -12.00 -2.33
N GLN A 153 -5.08 -11.96 -3.62
CA GLN A 153 -4.84 -13.05 -4.57
C GLN A 153 -3.40 -13.08 -5.13
N TRP A 154 -2.47 -12.30 -4.56
CA TRP A 154 -1.09 -12.25 -5.05
C TRP A 154 -0.17 -13.10 -4.17
N PRO A 155 0.31 -14.26 -4.64
CA PRO A 155 1.07 -15.22 -3.82
C PRO A 155 2.30 -14.61 -3.15
N LYS A 156 2.99 -13.68 -3.84
CA LYS A 156 4.20 -13.03 -3.33
C LYS A 156 3.97 -12.31 -1.99
N GLY A 157 2.80 -11.71 -1.76
CA GLY A 157 2.47 -11.07 -0.47
C GLY A 157 2.47 -12.07 0.68
N HIS A 158 1.87 -13.24 0.46
CA HIS A 158 1.82 -14.33 1.44
C HIS A 158 3.21 -14.90 1.73
N PHE A 159 4.05 -15.07 0.70
CA PHE A 159 5.44 -15.51 0.90
C PHE A 159 6.28 -14.49 1.68
N ARG A 160 6.05 -13.17 1.50
CA ARG A 160 6.70 -12.14 2.32
C ARG A 160 6.27 -12.24 3.79
N LYS A 161 4.97 -12.44 4.03
CA LYS A 161 4.43 -12.62 5.39
C LYS A 161 5.06 -13.84 6.06
N ALA A 162 5.13 -14.96 5.36
CA ALA A 162 5.77 -16.16 5.86
C ALA A 162 7.24 -15.95 6.23
N LYS A 163 8.03 -15.28 5.36
CA LYS A 163 9.43 -14.95 5.64
C LYS A 163 9.59 -14.12 6.91
N ALA A 164 8.77 -13.08 7.07
CA ALA A 164 8.79 -12.25 8.27
C ALA A 164 8.40 -13.03 9.53
N LEU A 165 7.38 -13.91 9.44
CA LEU A 165 6.95 -14.77 10.55
C LEU A 165 8.02 -15.79 10.95
N VAL A 166 8.74 -16.38 9.99
CA VAL A 166 9.88 -17.27 10.28
C VAL A 166 10.97 -16.52 11.03
N ALA A 167 11.33 -15.32 10.59
CA ALA A 167 12.32 -14.49 11.27
C ALA A 167 11.89 -14.07 12.69
N LEU A 168 10.58 -13.99 12.95
CA LEU A 168 10.00 -13.77 14.28
C LEU A 168 9.83 -15.06 15.11
N GLY A 169 10.21 -16.23 14.59
CA GLY A 169 10.03 -17.53 15.26
C GLY A 169 8.59 -18.06 15.26
N ARG A 170 7.66 -17.43 14.54
CA ARG A 170 6.23 -17.79 14.46
C ARG A 170 5.98 -18.78 13.32
N ILE A 171 6.49 -20.00 13.47
CA ILE A 171 6.58 -20.99 12.38
C ILE A 171 5.21 -21.51 11.92
N GLU A 172 4.27 -21.77 12.83
CA GLU A 172 2.94 -22.28 12.45
C GLU A 172 2.16 -21.27 11.61
N GLU A 173 2.18 -20.00 12.00
CA GLU A 173 1.55 -18.94 11.19
C GLU A 173 2.24 -18.73 9.84
N ALA A 174 3.56 -19.00 9.76
CA ALA A 174 4.27 -18.97 8.50
C ALA A 174 3.81 -20.09 7.56
N LYS A 175 3.58 -21.30 8.06
CA LYS A 175 3.02 -22.42 7.28
C LYS A 175 1.65 -22.07 6.73
N ASP A 176 0.78 -21.47 7.55
CA ASP A 176 -0.55 -21.04 7.13
C ASP A 176 -0.48 -19.98 6.03
N ALA A 177 0.40 -19.00 6.18
CA ALA A 177 0.62 -17.97 5.16
C ALA A 177 1.10 -18.58 3.84
N ILE A 178 2.09 -19.49 3.87
CA ILE A 178 2.58 -20.17 2.65
C ILE A 178 1.46 -20.98 2.01
N SER A 179 0.73 -21.76 2.81
CA SER A 179 -0.37 -22.61 2.34
C SER A 179 -1.45 -21.78 1.65
N LEU A 180 -1.80 -20.62 2.21
CA LEU A 180 -2.76 -19.70 1.60
C LEU A 180 -2.21 -19.06 0.31
N GLY A 181 -0.93 -18.67 0.29
CA GLY A 181 -0.29 -18.13 -0.91
C GLY A 181 -0.29 -19.10 -2.08
N LEU A 182 -0.03 -20.38 -1.81
CA LEU A 182 0.00 -21.46 -2.80
C LEU A 182 -1.38 -21.75 -3.41
N GLN A 183 -2.49 -21.43 -2.72
CA GLN A 183 -3.84 -21.55 -3.31
C GLN A 183 -4.09 -20.56 -4.46
N PHE A 184 -3.31 -19.48 -4.53
CA PHE A 184 -3.42 -18.47 -5.58
C PHE A 184 -2.40 -18.65 -6.72
N GLU A 185 -1.52 -19.66 -6.63
CA GLU A 185 -0.58 -19.99 -7.70
C GLU A 185 -1.32 -20.77 -8.81
N PRO A 186 -1.23 -20.33 -10.09
CA PRO A 186 -2.00 -20.93 -11.19
C PRO A 186 -1.65 -22.39 -11.49
N ASN A 187 -0.51 -22.89 -11.01
CA ASN A 187 0.02 -24.24 -11.29
C ASN A 187 0.08 -25.16 -10.05
N ASN A 188 -0.57 -24.81 -8.94
CA ASN A 188 -0.46 -25.60 -7.72
C ASN A 188 -1.44 -26.78 -7.70
N THR A 189 -0.93 -28.01 -7.61
CA THR A 189 -1.73 -29.20 -7.27
C THR A 189 -1.58 -29.50 -5.76
N VAL A 190 -2.61 -30.11 -5.14
CA VAL A 190 -2.66 -30.34 -3.69
C VAL A 190 -1.45 -31.14 -3.15
N SER A 191 -0.86 -32.00 -3.98
CA SER A 191 0.34 -32.77 -3.59
C SER A 191 1.63 -31.93 -3.59
N HIS A 192 1.69 -30.85 -4.38
CA HIS A 192 2.85 -29.95 -4.40
C HIS A 192 2.86 -29.00 -3.21
N SER A 193 1.71 -28.67 -2.62
CA SER A 193 1.65 -27.63 -1.59
C SER A 193 2.38 -27.99 -0.31
N HIS A 194 2.23 -29.21 0.21
CA HIS A 194 2.86 -29.60 1.48
C HIS A 194 4.38 -29.68 1.39
N ALA A 195 4.92 -30.32 0.35
CA ALA A 195 6.37 -30.39 0.13
C ALA A 195 6.98 -29.00 -0.13
N GLN A 196 6.23 -28.12 -0.78
CA GLN A 196 6.68 -26.76 -1.09
C GLN A 196 6.65 -25.84 0.14
N VAL A 197 5.75 -26.08 1.11
CA VAL A 197 5.77 -25.39 2.41
C VAL A 197 7.07 -25.69 3.16
N ASP A 198 7.43 -26.97 3.30
CA ASP A 198 8.65 -27.38 4.03
C ASP A 198 9.92 -26.89 3.32
N LEU A 199 9.97 -26.96 1.99
CA LEU A 199 11.07 -26.42 1.20
C LEU A 199 11.21 -24.91 1.38
N CYS A 200 10.09 -24.17 1.35
CA CYS A 200 10.08 -22.72 1.51
C CYS A 200 10.55 -22.32 2.92
N LEU A 201 10.09 -23.01 3.96
CA LEU A 201 10.56 -22.81 5.34
C LEU A 201 12.06 -23.09 5.48
N THR A 202 12.54 -24.22 4.95
CA THR A 202 13.97 -24.60 5.03
C THR A 202 14.85 -23.57 4.33
N SER A 203 14.40 -23.03 3.19
CA SER A 203 15.10 -21.95 2.48
C SER A 203 15.16 -20.65 3.28
N CYS A 204 14.11 -20.34 4.05
CA CYS A 204 14.05 -19.14 4.90
C CYS A 204 14.94 -19.28 6.13
N PHE A 205 15.00 -20.47 6.74
CA PHE A 205 15.87 -20.76 7.89
C PHE A 205 17.36 -20.62 7.55
N ARG A 206 17.79 -21.12 6.38
CA ARG A 206 19.20 -20.99 5.95
C ARG A 206 19.64 -19.53 5.80
N SER A 207 18.77 -18.64 5.32
CA SER A 207 19.09 -17.21 5.23
C SER A 207 19.16 -16.48 6.58
N SER A 208 18.46 -16.98 7.61
CA SER A 208 18.44 -16.37 8.96
C SER A 208 19.58 -16.86 9.86
N ALA A 209 20.08 -18.08 9.65
CA ALA A 209 21.18 -18.62 10.44
C ALA A 209 22.52 -17.89 10.18
N ASP A 210 22.74 -17.41 8.95
CA ASP A 210 23.96 -16.69 8.56
C ASP A 210 24.04 -15.26 9.13
N THR A 211 22.94 -14.70 9.65
CA THR A 211 22.89 -13.34 10.22
C THR A 211 22.98 -13.28 11.74
N CYS A 212 22.93 -14.43 12.45
CA CYS A 212 23.04 -14.48 13.91
C CYS A 212 24.46 -14.82 14.42
N LEU A 213 25.43 -15.02 13.53
CA LEU A 213 26.82 -15.41 13.85
C LEU A 213 27.86 -14.33 13.52
N SER A 214 27.50 -13.04 13.53
CA SER A 214 28.43 -11.92 13.27
C SER A 214 28.28 -10.80 14.28
#